data_AF-A0A1V0RSI1-F1
#
_entry.id   AF-A0A1V0RSI1-F1
#
_cell.length_a   1.000
_cell.length_b   1.000
_cell.length_c   1.000
_cell.angle_alpha   90.00
_cell.angle_beta   90.00
_cell.angle_gamma   90.00
#
_symmetry.space_group_name_H-M   'P 1'
#
loop_
_entity.id
_entity.type
_entity.pdbx_description
1 polymer ?
#
loop_
_entity_poly.entity_id
_entity_poly.type
_entity_poly.pdbx_seq_one_letter_code
_entity_poly.pdbx_strand_id
1 'polypeptide(L)'
;MRAILSLALCFLLALPAMAQDTPTATGPDRSATGGAQTLDDILARQRGEQIDDSFRRNATGNADDAAGMAGQLGTLGGASDAEVWRALRYGLDDVKVSAGGPEARVLIQDGGMTWLEFRKGPLATYGAYLLGGTLVLLALFYLVRGKIRIDGAKTGRTVTRFQAVERFGHWLMAGSFVVLAITGLVVLFGRTVVIPLLGHEAFATIAVASKWVHNNISWAFMLGLVMVFFMWVLHNIPNRTDLKWLAVGGGIFSKGVHPPAKKFNAGQKMIFWAVIVFGASISATGLSLLFPFEMPMFAKTFVMLNQTGLPQAVGFGELPVMLAPHEEMQLATLWHSIMAFVLTAIILAHIYIGSVGMEGAFDAMGSGEVEEQWAREHHGLWLKELQEKGHAPDPGKAAHPAE
;
A
#
# COMPACT_ATOMS: atom_id res chain seq x y z
N MET A 1 -21.31 67.00 -14.92
CA MET A 1 -22.19 66.09 -15.70
C MET A 1 -21.69 64.64 -15.72
N ARG A 2 -20.44 64.37 -16.14
CA ARG A 2 -19.89 62.98 -16.15
C ARG A 2 -19.85 62.30 -14.78
N ALA A 3 -19.42 62.99 -13.73
CA ALA A 3 -19.39 62.42 -12.37
C ALA A 3 -20.78 62.06 -11.82
N ILE A 4 -21.81 62.84 -12.16
CA ILE A 4 -23.19 62.59 -11.74
C ILE A 4 -23.77 61.38 -12.48
N LEU A 5 -23.46 61.25 -13.78
CA LEU A 5 -23.83 60.07 -14.57
C LEU A 5 -23.13 58.80 -14.06
N SER A 6 -21.86 58.88 -13.68
CA SER A 6 -21.12 57.75 -13.09
C SER A 6 -21.68 57.35 -11.73
N LEU A 7 -22.03 58.31 -10.87
CA LEU A 7 -22.63 58.03 -9.57
C LEU A 7 -24.03 57.40 -9.72
N ALA A 8 -24.83 57.89 -10.67
CA ALA A 8 -26.15 57.32 -10.98
C ALA A 8 -26.04 55.89 -11.51
N LEU A 9 -25.04 55.60 -12.36
CA LEU A 9 -24.80 54.26 -12.89
C LEU A 9 -24.33 53.28 -11.81
N CYS A 10 -23.45 53.71 -10.89
CA CYS A 10 -23.03 52.89 -9.76
C CYS A 10 -24.19 52.60 -8.80
N PHE A 11 -25.11 53.56 -8.60
CA PHE A 11 -26.30 53.36 -7.77
C PHE A 11 -27.31 52.40 -8.42
N LEU A 12 -27.45 52.44 -9.75
CA LEU A 12 -28.28 51.51 -10.53
C LEU A 12 -27.72 50.08 -10.54
N LEU A 13 -26.40 49.91 -10.51
CA LEU A 13 -25.73 48.60 -10.45
C LEU A 13 -25.64 48.02 -9.03
N ALA A 14 -25.89 48.82 -7.99
CA ALA A 14 -25.89 48.41 -6.59
C ALA A 14 -27.28 48.05 -6.05
N LEU A 15 -28.34 48.18 -6.87
CA LEU A 15 -29.66 47.70 -6.50
C LEU A 15 -29.64 46.17 -6.45
N PRO A 16 -30.13 45.53 -5.36
CA PRO A 16 -30.27 44.09 -5.34
C PRO A 16 -31.20 43.71 -6.49
N ALA A 17 -30.76 42.77 -7.33
CA ALA A 17 -31.62 42.16 -8.32
C ALA A 17 -32.80 41.51 -7.57
N MET A 18 -33.95 42.17 -7.59
CA MET A 18 -35.20 41.54 -7.19
C MET A 18 -35.42 40.45 -8.22
N ALA A 19 -35.26 39.19 -7.80
CA ALA A 19 -35.73 38.07 -8.58
C ALA A 19 -37.21 38.36 -8.89
N GLN A 20 -37.54 38.53 -10.17
CA GLN A 20 -38.94 38.48 -10.57
C GLN A 20 -39.42 37.09 -10.16
N ASP A 21 -40.26 37.02 -9.12
CA ASP A 21 -41.16 35.90 -8.89
C ASP A 21 -42.09 35.85 -10.10
N THR A 22 -41.55 35.28 -11.17
CA THR A 22 -42.33 34.83 -12.30
C THR A 22 -43.30 33.86 -11.67
N PRO A 23 -44.63 34.06 -11.78
CA PRO A 23 -45.57 33.04 -11.33
C PRO A 23 -45.07 31.76 -11.97
N THR A 24 -44.77 30.74 -11.15
CA THR A 24 -44.26 29.46 -11.62
C THR A 24 -45.17 29.08 -12.77
N ALA A 25 -44.68 29.32 -13.99
CA ALA A 25 -45.23 28.67 -15.14
C ALA A 25 -45.06 27.22 -14.72
N THR A 26 -46.18 26.54 -14.51
CA THR A 26 -46.22 25.10 -14.57
C THR A 26 -45.74 24.78 -15.98
N GLY A 27 -44.43 24.87 -16.19
CA GLY A 27 -43.76 24.20 -17.27
C GLY A 27 -44.25 22.77 -17.20
N PRO A 28 -44.48 22.13 -18.35
CA PRO A 28 -45.13 20.83 -18.42
C PRO A 28 -44.54 19.95 -17.32
N ASP A 29 -45.42 19.47 -16.44
CA ASP A 29 -45.01 18.61 -15.32
C ASP A 29 -44.15 17.52 -15.93
N ARG A 30 -42.84 17.56 -15.64
CA ARG A 30 -41.87 16.64 -16.25
C ARG A 30 -42.07 15.21 -15.77
N SER A 31 -42.95 14.99 -14.78
CA SER A 31 -43.46 13.66 -14.45
C SER A 31 -44.25 13.05 -15.63
N ALA A 32 -44.91 13.88 -16.45
CA ALA A 32 -45.71 13.46 -17.59
C ALA A 32 -44.89 13.05 -18.81
N THR A 33 -43.61 13.43 -18.88
CA THR A 33 -42.67 12.98 -19.93
C THR A 33 -41.91 11.71 -19.54
N GLY A 34 -42.30 11.04 -18.46
CA GLY A 34 -41.68 9.80 -17.99
C GLY A 34 -40.37 10.04 -17.24
N GLY A 35 -40.46 10.21 -15.92
CA GLY A 35 -39.30 9.98 -15.02
C GLY A 35 -38.20 11.04 -15.06
N ALA A 36 -38.52 12.34 -14.97
CA ALA A 36 -37.51 13.35 -14.72
C ALA A 36 -37.15 13.44 -13.22
N GLN A 37 -35.87 13.68 -12.92
CA GLN A 37 -35.41 13.94 -11.55
C GLN A 37 -36.10 15.20 -10.99
N THR A 38 -36.62 15.12 -9.78
CA THR A 38 -37.11 16.29 -9.05
C THR A 38 -35.95 17.10 -8.49
N LEU A 39 -36.22 18.36 -8.13
CA LEU A 39 -35.23 19.19 -7.41
C LEU A 39 -34.83 18.51 -6.09
N ASP A 40 -35.78 17.90 -5.39
CA ASP A 40 -35.53 17.20 -4.14
C ASP A 40 -34.59 16.00 -4.34
N ASP A 41 -34.74 15.23 -5.43
CA ASP A 41 -33.81 14.14 -5.78
C ASP A 41 -32.38 14.66 -6.07
N ILE A 42 -32.27 15.86 -6.62
CA ILE A 42 -30.96 16.49 -6.88
C ILE A 42 -30.32 16.91 -5.55
N LEU A 43 -31.08 17.58 -4.68
CA LEU A 43 -30.58 18.08 -3.40
C LEU A 43 -30.26 16.95 -2.43
N ALA A 44 -31.10 15.90 -2.36
CA ALA A 44 -30.85 14.71 -1.54
C ALA A 44 -29.54 14.01 -1.93
N ARG A 45 -29.26 13.91 -3.24
CA ARG A 45 -28.00 13.33 -3.73
C ARG A 45 -26.79 14.19 -3.43
N GLN A 46 -26.93 15.51 -3.50
CA GLN A 46 -25.86 16.44 -3.11
C GLN A 46 -25.54 16.34 -1.61
N ARG A 47 -26.53 15.96 -0.78
CA ARG A 47 -26.34 15.65 0.63
C ARG A 47 -25.85 14.22 0.90
N GLY A 48 -25.73 13.37 -0.12
CA GLY A 48 -25.31 11.98 0.01
C GLY A 48 -26.40 11.04 0.56
N GLU A 49 -27.66 11.44 0.50
CA GLU A 49 -28.81 10.62 0.92
C GLU A 49 -29.08 9.50 -0.11
N GLN A 50 -29.57 8.35 0.36
CA GLN A 50 -30.03 7.29 -0.54
C GLN A 50 -31.37 7.67 -1.16
N ILE A 51 -31.48 7.54 -2.49
CA ILE A 51 -32.67 7.85 -3.27
C ILE A 51 -32.98 6.65 -4.16
N ASP A 52 -34.26 6.33 -4.33
CA ASP A 52 -34.70 5.38 -5.35
C ASP A 52 -34.47 5.97 -6.75
N ASP A 53 -33.48 5.44 -7.48
CA ASP A 53 -33.15 5.84 -8.83
C ASP A 53 -33.64 4.84 -9.89
N SER A 54 -34.53 3.90 -9.53
CA SER A 54 -35.07 2.88 -10.43
C SER A 54 -35.71 3.47 -11.69
N PHE A 55 -36.51 4.53 -11.54
CA PHE A 55 -37.11 5.25 -12.67
C PHE A 55 -36.06 5.75 -13.66
N ARG A 56 -34.90 6.18 -13.15
CA ARG A 56 -33.81 6.70 -13.95
C ARG A 56 -33.08 5.53 -14.60
N ARG A 57 -32.69 4.51 -13.84
CA ARG A 57 -31.99 3.30 -14.34
C ARG A 57 -32.69 2.68 -15.54
N ASN A 58 -34.02 2.64 -15.51
CA ASN A 58 -34.83 1.96 -16.51
C ASN A 58 -35.17 2.84 -17.73
N ALA A 59 -34.94 4.15 -17.66
CA ALA A 59 -35.15 5.05 -18.78
C ALA A 59 -33.91 5.03 -19.69
N THR A 60 -33.79 4.03 -20.56
CA THR A 60 -32.65 3.86 -21.48
C THR A 60 -32.99 4.18 -22.93
N GLY A 61 -34.15 4.80 -23.17
CA GLY A 61 -34.68 5.05 -24.52
C GLY A 61 -35.25 3.79 -25.14
N ASN A 62 -36.09 3.97 -26.17
CA ASN A 62 -36.73 2.87 -26.90
C ASN A 62 -36.65 3.16 -28.40
N ALA A 63 -36.08 2.24 -29.18
CA ALA A 63 -35.92 2.42 -30.62
C ALA A 63 -37.28 2.58 -31.34
N ASP A 64 -38.34 2.01 -30.79
CA ASP A 64 -39.70 2.11 -31.33
C ASP A 64 -40.31 3.52 -31.13
N ASP A 65 -39.73 4.34 -30.24
CA ASP A 65 -40.15 5.73 -30.01
C ASP A 65 -39.51 6.71 -31.03
N ALA A 66 -38.75 6.20 -32.00
CA ALA A 66 -38.14 7.01 -33.04
C ALA A 66 -39.20 7.75 -33.87
N ALA A 67 -38.93 9.03 -34.17
CA ALA A 67 -39.84 9.84 -34.96
C ALA A 67 -40.00 9.25 -36.38
N GLY A 68 -41.23 9.18 -36.88
CA GLY A 68 -41.51 8.68 -38.21
C GLY A 68 -40.75 9.46 -39.29
N MET A 69 -40.20 8.75 -40.28
CA MET A 69 -39.31 9.29 -41.33
C MET A 69 -39.90 10.46 -42.13
N ALA A 70 -41.23 10.60 -42.16
CA ALA A 70 -41.94 11.67 -42.86
C ALA A 70 -42.10 12.97 -42.04
N GLY A 71 -41.74 12.95 -40.75
CA GLY A 71 -41.83 14.12 -39.87
C GLY A 71 -40.59 15.03 -39.98
N GLN A 72 -40.75 16.32 -39.66
CA GLN A 72 -39.65 17.30 -39.67
C GLN A 72 -38.48 16.94 -38.73
N LEU A 73 -38.72 16.06 -37.75
CA LEU A 73 -37.75 15.52 -36.80
C LEU A 73 -37.43 14.03 -37.05
N GLY A 74 -37.86 13.44 -38.17
CA GLY A 74 -37.79 12.00 -38.48
C GLY A 74 -36.38 11.40 -38.62
N THR A 75 -35.33 12.20 -38.43
CA THR A 75 -33.93 11.75 -38.35
C THR A 75 -33.42 11.61 -36.93
N LEU A 76 -34.18 12.03 -35.91
CA LEU A 76 -33.85 11.81 -34.50
C LEU A 76 -34.22 10.38 -34.11
N GLY A 77 -33.25 9.63 -33.56
CA GLY A 77 -33.47 8.28 -33.04
C GLY A 77 -34.41 8.27 -31.82
N GLY A 78 -34.86 7.09 -31.41
CA GLY A 78 -35.79 6.89 -30.29
C GLY A 78 -35.17 7.00 -28.88
N ALA A 79 -33.93 7.44 -28.77
CA ALA A 79 -33.24 7.65 -27.50
C ALA A 79 -32.54 9.01 -27.51
N SER A 80 -32.66 9.75 -26.42
CA SER A 80 -31.90 10.98 -26.17
C SER A 80 -30.48 10.67 -25.71
N ASP A 81 -29.55 11.61 -25.88
CA ASP A 81 -28.16 11.48 -25.40
C ASP A 81 -28.10 11.09 -23.92
N ALA A 82 -28.98 11.67 -23.10
CA ALA A 82 -29.02 11.40 -21.67
C ALA A 82 -29.48 9.96 -21.34
N GLU A 83 -30.26 9.32 -22.21
CA GLU A 83 -30.69 7.93 -22.08
C GLU A 83 -29.61 6.98 -22.58
N VAL A 84 -28.94 7.32 -23.69
CA VAL A 84 -27.78 6.58 -24.19
C VAL A 84 -26.66 6.54 -23.14
N TRP A 85 -26.25 7.70 -22.60
CA TRP A 85 -25.22 7.75 -21.56
C TRP A 85 -25.60 7.00 -20.28
N ARG A 86 -26.89 6.81 -20.04
CA ARG A 86 -27.41 6.09 -18.90
C ARG A 86 -27.44 4.59 -19.14
N ALA A 87 -27.87 4.16 -20.32
CA ALA A 87 -27.76 2.78 -20.77
C ALA A 87 -26.30 2.31 -20.72
N LEU A 88 -25.37 3.15 -21.20
CA LEU A 88 -23.93 2.92 -21.10
C LEU A 88 -23.43 2.84 -19.64
N ARG A 89 -23.90 3.74 -18.76
CA ARG A 89 -23.50 3.74 -17.33
C ARG A 89 -23.94 2.48 -16.59
N TYR A 90 -25.14 1.97 -16.90
CA TYR A 90 -25.70 0.79 -16.23
C TYR A 90 -25.41 -0.52 -17.00
N GLY A 91 -24.62 -0.47 -18.08
CA GLY A 91 -24.26 -1.65 -18.88
C GLY A 91 -25.44 -2.30 -19.61
N LEU A 92 -26.48 -1.52 -19.93
CA LEU A 92 -27.72 -1.99 -20.55
C LEU A 92 -27.70 -1.87 -22.09
N ASP A 93 -26.70 -1.18 -22.65
CA ASP A 93 -26.56 -0.98 -24.09
C ASP A 93 -25.70 -2.06 -24.78
N ASP A 94 -25.99 -2.39 -26.03
CA ASP A 94 -25.19 -3.34 -26.84
C ASP A 94 -23.96 -2.64 -27.43
N VAL A 95 -22.92 -2.49 -26.61
CA VAL A 95 -21.68 -1.81 -27.00
C VAL A 95 -20.86 -2.66 -27.97
N LYS A 96 -20.73 -2.18 -29.21
CA LYS A 96 -19.83 -2.74 -30.23
C LYS A 96 -18.58 -1.88 -30.34
N VAL A 97 -17.43 -2.50 -30.15
CA VAL A 97 -16.11 -1.83 -30.23
C VAL A 97 -15.23 -2.52 -31.26
N SER A 98 -14.55 -1.71 -32.07
CA SER A 98 -13.66 -2.18 -33.15
C SER A 98 -12.45 -2.96 -32.62
N ALA A 99 -12.00 -2.67 -31.39
CA ALA A 99 -10.91 -3.38 -30.73
C ALA A 99 -11.27 -4.85 -30.40
N GLY A 100 -12.56 -5.21 -30.37
CA GLY A 100 -13.02 -6.54 -29.94
C GLY A 100 -12.83 -6.80 -28.44
N GLY A 101 -13.28 -7.95 -27.97
CA GLY A 101 -13.14 -8.38 -26.57
C GLY A 101 -14.22 -7.83 -25.61
N PRO A 102 -14.62 -8.58 -24.57
CA PRO A 102 -15.53 -8.10 -23.51
C PRO A 102 -15.01 -6.86 -22.77
N GLU A 103 -13.69 -6.75 -22.58
CA GLU A 103 -13.02 -5.68 -21.83
C GLU A 103 -13.14 -4.31 -22.51
N ALA A 104 -13.10 -4.27 -23.84
CA ALA A 104 -13.22 -3.02 -24.59
C ALA A 104 -14.66 -2.47 -24.58
N ARG A 105 -15.65 -3.25 -24.12
CA ARG A 105 -17.06 -2.83 -24.03
C ARG A 105 -17.38 -2.04 -22.75
N VAL A 106 -16.47 -2.00 -21.78
CA VAL A 106 -16.64 -1.24 -20.53
C VAL A 106 -16.28 0.23 -20.78
N LEU A 107 -17.29 1.08 -20.97
CA LEU A 107 -17.10 2.51 -21.24
C LEU A 107 -17.09 3.38 -19.99
N ILE A 108 -17.83 3.00 -18.95
CA ILE A 108 -17.94 3.73 -17.68
C ILE A 108 -17.71 2.73 -16.55
N GLN A 109 -16.83 3.07 -15.62
CA GLN A 109 -16.50 2.24 -14.47
C GLN A 109 -16.65 3.06 -13.19
N ASP A 110 -17.57 2.66 -12.32
CA ASP A 110 -17.89 3.34 -11.08
C ASP A 110 -17.16 2.73 -9.87
N GLY A 111 -16.89 1.42 -9.88
CA GLY A 111 -16.18 0.71 -8.80
C GLY A 111 -14.78 1.26 -8.49
N GLY A 112 -14.09 1.83 -9.47
CA GLY A 112 -12.73 2.35 -9.34
C GLY A 112 -12.67 3.67 -8.58
N MET A 113 -13.81 4.34 -8.39
CA MET A 113 -13.87 5.50 -7.51
C MET A 113 -13.58 5.12 -6.07
N THR A 114 -14.11 4.01 -5.57
CA THR A 114 -13.81 3.52 -4.20
C THR A 114 -12.31 3.26 -4.03
N TRP A 115 -11.70 2.58 -5.02
CA TRP A 115 -10.25 2.38 -5.05
C TRP A 115 -9.48 3.71 -5.05
N LEU A 116 -9.88 4.66 -5.90
CA LEU A 116 -9.22 5.96 -6.04
C LEU A 116 -9.32 6.78 -4.75
N GLU A 117 -10.50 6.87 -4.15
CA GLU A 117 -10.76 7.59 -2.90
C GLU A 117 -9.93 6.98 -1.75
N PHE A 118 -9.93 5.65 -1.62
CA PHE A 118 -9.15 4.96 -0.60
C PHE A 118 -7.64 5.17 -0.80
N ARG A 119 -7.16 5.03 -2.05
CA ARG A 119 -5.75 5.19 -2.40
C ARG A 119 -5.26 6.61 -2.16
N LYS A 120 -6.02 7.63 -2.59
CA LYS A 120 -5.61 9.04 -2.48
C LYS A 120 -5.76 9.60 -1.06
N GLY A 121 -6.70 9.07 -0.28
CA GLY A 121 -7.00 9.53 1.08
C GLY A 121 -6.40 8.59 2.14
N PRO A 122 -7.19 7.66 2.69
CA PRO A 122 -6.77 6.79 3.80
C PRO A 122 -5.41 6.12 3.63
N LEU A 123 -5.17 5.46 2.50
CA LEU A 123 -3.94 4.69 2.28
C LEU A 123 -2.70 5.60 2.30
N ALA A 124 -2.71 6.67 1.51
CA ALA A 124 -1.60 7.61 1.45
C ALA A 124 -1.38 8.34 2.78
N THR A 125 -2.46 8.76 3.44
CA THR A 125 -2.40 9.52 4.70
C THR A 125 -1.87 8.67 5.84
N TYR A 126 -2.49 7.51 6.10
CA TYR A 126 -2.06 6.64 7.19
C TYR A 126 -0.71 5.98 6.90
N GLY A 127 -0.41 5.67 5.64
CA GLY A 127 0.93 5.23 5.23
C GLY A 127 1.99 6.28 5.54
N ALA A 128 1.75 7.55 5.20
CA ALA A 128 2.66 8.64 5.53
C ALA A 128 2.84 8.83 7.04
N TYR A 129 1.75 8.78 7.83
CA TYR A 129 1.81 8.85 9.29
C TYR A 129 2.55 7.67 9.90
N LEU A 130 2.36 6.45 9.38
CA LEU A 130 3.06 5.27 9.85
C LEU A 130 4.57 5.41 9.63
N LEU A 131 5.01 5.77 8.42
CA LEU A 131 6.44 5.89 8.12
C LEU A 131 7.07 7.08 8.85
N GLY A 132 6.44 8.26 8.78
CA GLY A 132 6.91 9.46 9.48
C GLY A 132 6.93 9.28 11.00
N GLY A 133 5.87 8.71 11.56
CA GLY A 133 5.77 8.38 12.97
C GLY A 133 6.82 7.36 13.41
N THR A 134 7.10 6.34 12.61
CA THR A 134 8.18 5.38 12.87
C THR A 134 9.54 6.07 12.94
N LEU A 135 9.85 6.94 11.98
CA LEU A 135 11.11 7.70 11.98
C LEU A 135 11.24 8.61 13.21
N VAL A 136 10.17 9.33 13.57
CA VAL A 136 10.14 10.18 14.76
C VAL A 136 10.32 9.34 16.03
N LEU A 137 9.63 8.21 16.15
CA LEU A 137 9.75 7.32 17.30
C LEU A 137 11.17 6.76 17.44
N LEU A 138 11.80 6.33 16.34
CA LEU A 138 13.17 5.85 16.34
C LEU A 138 14.17 6.96 16.72
N ALA A 139 13.96 8.19 16.21
CA ALA A 139 14.78 9.34 16.57
C ALA A 139 14.63 9.71 18.06
N LEU A 140 13.40 9.77 18.58
CA LEU A 140 13.14 10.03 19.99
C LEU A 140 13.73 8.93 20.88
N PHE A 141 13.57 7.67 20.49
CA PHE A 141 14.15 6.55 21.20
C PHE A 141 15.68 6.66 21.24
N TYR A 142 16.32 7.03 20.14
CA TYR A 142 17.77 7.27 20.10
C TYR A 142 18.20 8.43 21.01
N LEU A 143 17.47 9.55 21.01
CA LEU A 143 17.78 10.70 21.85
C LEU A 143 17.65 10.40 23.36
N VAL A 144 16.65 9.60 23.75
CA VAL A 144 16.41 9.24 25.15
C VAL A 144 17.33 8.11 25.62
N ARG A 145 17.47 7.05 24.82
CA ARG A 145 18.16 5.82 25.24
C ARG A 145 19.63 5.79 24.84
N GLY A 146 19.98 6.49 23.76
CA GLY A 146 21.30 6.41 23.11
C GLY A 146 21.57 5.07 22.43
N LYS A 147 22.81 4.89 21.98
CA LYS A 147 23.32 3.63 21.42
C LYS A 147 23.47 2.59 22.53
N ILE A 148 22.94 1.38 22.30
CA ILE A 148 23.17 0.22 23.18
C ILE A 148 24.62 -0.23 22.99
N ARG A 149 25.44 -0.07 24.03
CA ARG A 149 26.85 -0.45 24.05
C ARG A 149 27.03 -1.86 24.62
N ILE A 150 28.19 -2.44 24.32
CA ILE A 150 28.66 -3.67 24.96
C ILE A 150 29.02 -3.31 26.42
N ASP A 151 28.50 -4.06 27.40
CA ASP A 151 28.71 -3.75 28.82
C ASP A 151 30.12 -4.18 29.30
N GLY A 152 30.67 -5.26 28.74
CA GLY A 152 32.00 -5.79 29.05
C GLY A 152 33.16 -5.21 28.23
N ALA A 153 34.38 -5.50 28.65
CA ALA A 153 35.57 -5.16 27.88
C ALA A 153 35.64 -6.03 26.60
N LYS A 154 35.92 -5.39 25.46
CA LYS A 154 36.15 -6.10 24.19
C LYS A 154 37.34 -7.03 24.33
N THR A 155 37.19 -8.27 23.91
CA THR A 155 38.22 -9.31 24.00
C THR A 155 39.27 -9.18 22.89
N GLY A 156 38.96 -8.44 21.82
CA GLY A 156 39.77 -8.35 20.61
C GLY A 156 39.69 -9.60 19.71
N ARG A 157 38.84 -10.57 20.06
CA ARG A 157 38.58 -11.79 19.27
C ARG A 157 37.21 -11.70 18.61
N THR A 158 37.11 -12.26 17.41
CA THR A 158 35.85 -12.33 16.66
C THR A 158 35.39 -13.76 16.44
N VAL A 159 34.10 -13.92 16.20
CA VAL A 159 33.42 -15.19 15.91
C VAL A 159 32.61 -15.01 14.63
N THR A 160 32.73 -15.96 13.70
CA THR A 160 31.91 -15.97 12.49
C THR A 160 30.45 -16.21 12.83
N ARG A 161 29.62 -15.20 12.59
CA ARG A 161 28.18 -15.25 12.82
C ARG A 161 27.40 -15.58 11.57
N PHE A 162 27.78 -14.98 10.44
CA PHE A 162 27.12 -15.17 9.16
C PHE A 162 28.11 -15.47 8.05
N GLN A 163 27.86 -16.56 7.32
CA GLN A 163 28.68 -16.97 6.18
C GLN A 163 28.51 -16.00 4.99
N ALA A 164 29.46 -16.01 4.05
CA ALA A 164 29.41 -15.13 2.88
C ALA A 164 28.10 -15.30 2.06
N VAL A 165 27.62 -16.53 1.90
CA VAL A 165 26.34 -16.81 1.19
C VAL A 165 25.13 -16.26 1.95
N GLU A 166 25.13 -16.33 3.28
CA GLU A 166 24.07 -15.77 4.12
C GLU A 166 24.05 -14.24 4.00
N ARG A 167 25.22 -13.60 4.02
CA ARG A 167 25.36 -12.16 3.81
C ARG A 167 24.94 -11.73 2.40
N PHE A 168 25.32 -12.48 1.38
CA PHE A 168 24.88 -12.21 0.01
C PHE A 168 23.36 -12.26 -0.11
N GLY A 169 22.71 -13.31 0.42
CA GLY A 169 21.25 -13.41 0.42
C GLY A 169 20.58 -12.24 1.16
N HIS A 170 21.14 -11.85 2.31
CA HIS A 170 20.68 -10.68 3.06
C HIS A 170 20.78 -9.39 2.25
N TRP A 171 21.94 -9.07 1.69
CA TRP A 171 22.16 -7.83 0.96
C TRP A 171 21.44 -7.78 -0.38
N LEU A 172 21.26 -8.93 -1.05
CA LEU A 172 20.41 -9.06 -2.23
C LEU A 172 18.97 -8.66 -1.89
N MET A 173 18.42 -9.20 -0.80
CA MET A 173 17.06 -8.90 -0.34
C MET A 173 16.92 -7.47 0.20
N ALA A 174 17.83 -7.03 1.08
CA ALA A 174 17.76 -5.72 1.72
C ALA A 174 17.98 -4.58 0.73
N GLY A 175 19.00 -4.69 -0.13
CA GLY A 175 19.30 -3.68 -1.15
C GLY A 175 18.17 -3.54 -2.16
N SER A 176 17.64 -4.66 -2.66
CA SER A 176 16.48 -4.64 -3.56
C SER A 176 15.24 -4.06 -2.87
N PHE A 177 14.95 -4.45 -1.62
CA PHE A 177 13.81 -3.91 -0.88
C PHE A 177 13.87 -2.39 -0.71
N VAL A 178 15.03 -1.82 -0.39
CA VAL A 178 15.18 -0.36 -0.25
C VAL A 178 14.84 0.36 -1.55
N VAL A 179 15.35 -0.16 -2.69
CA VAL A 179 15.05 0.42 -3.99
C VAL A 179 13.57 0.28 -4.35
N LEU A 180 12.96 -0.88 -4.05
CA LEU A 180 11.53 -1.12 -4.26
C LEU A 180 10.65 -0.21 -3.40
N ALA A 181 11.00 0.00 -2.14
CA ALA A 181 10.29 0.88 -1.23
C ALA A 181 10.33 2.34 -1.74
N ILE A 182 11.51 2.82 -2.15
CA ILE A 182 11.66 4.18 -2.69
C ILE A 182 10.84 4.35 -3.97
N THR A 183 11.00 3.44 -4.93
CA THR A 183 10.27 3.51 -6.21
C THR A 183 8.75 3.38 -6.03
N GLY A 184 8.28 2.53 -5.10
CA GLY A 184 6.87 2.41 -4.75
C GLY A 184 6.30 3.70 -4.13
N LEU A 185 7.04 4.33 -3.22
CA LEU A 185 6.65 5.63 -2.64
C LEU A 185 6.59 6.73 -3.69
N VAL A 186 7.56 6.78 -4.61
CA VAL A 186 7.57 7.74 -5.72
C VAL A 186 6.33 7.59 -6.61
N VAL A 187 5.93 6.35 -6.93
CA VAL A 187 4.73 6.08 -7.75
C VAL A 187 3.44 6.43 -7.00
N LEU A 188 3.39 6.20 -5.68
CA LEU A 188 2.21 6.49 -4.87
C LEU A 188 2.02 8.00 -4.63
N PHE A 189 3.08 8.70 -4.19
CA PHE A 189 3.07 10.11 -3.83
C PHE A 189 3.44 11.05 -4.98
N GLY A 190 3.57 10.52 -6.20
CA GLY A 190 3.94 11.28 -7.38
C GLY A 190 3.11 12.54 -7.59
N ARG A 191 1.78 12.39 -7.56
CA ARG A 191 0.85 13.51 -7.80
C ARG A 191 0.78 14.51 -6.65
N THR A 192 0.91 14.07 -5.41
CA THR A 192 0.71 14.89 -4.21
C THR A 192 1.99 15.57 -3.72
N VAL A 193 3.15 14.98 -4.00
CA VAL A 193 4.45 15.45 -3.50
C VAL A 193 5.40 15.78 -4.64
N VAL A 194 5.63 14.84 -5.58
CA VAL A 194 6.70 14.99 -6.58
C VAL A 194 6.35 16.03 -7.64
N ILE A 195 5.13 16.00 -8.20
CA ILE A 195 4.68 16.96 -9.23
C ILE A 195 4.68 18.40 -8.68
N PRO A 196 4.12 18.70 -7.49
CA PRO A 196 4.19 20.06 -6.94
C PRO A 196 5.62 20.57 -6.70
N LEU A 197 6.57 19.68 -6.39
CA LEU A 197 7.95 20.06 -6.10
C LEU A 197 8.82 20.21 -7.36
N LEU A 198 8.66 19.32 -8.34
CA LEU A 198 9.58 19.17 -9.48
C LEU A 198 8.93 19.44 -10.84
N GLY A 199 7.61 19.55 -10.90
CA GLY A 199 6.85 19.68 -12.14
C GLY A 199 6.54 18.35 -12.83
N HIS A 200 5.68 18.42 -13.86
CA HIS A 200 5.17 17.24 -14.57
C HIS A 200 6.25 16.52 -15.39
N GLU A 201 7.11 17.27 -16.08
CA GLU A 201 8.18 16.71 -16.93
C GLU A 201 9.17 15.88 -16.11
N ALA A 202 9.68 16.44 -15.01
CA ALA A 202 10.60 15.73 -14.12
C ALA A 202 9.94 14.47 -13.52
N PHE A 203 8.68 14.59 -13.08
CA PHE A 203 7.94 13.46 -12.56
C PHE A 203 7.73 12.36 -13.61
N ALA A 204 7.44 12.70 -14.87
CA ALA A 204 7.26 11.72 -15.94
C ALA A 204 8.52 10.85 -16.12
N THR A 205 9.70 11.47 -16.20
CA THR A 205 10.97 10.74 -16.28
C THR A 205 11.21 9.86 -15.04
N ILE A 206 11.03 10.44 -13.86
CA ILE A 206 11.23 9.74 -12.58
C ILE A 206 10.27 8.54 -12.44
N ALA A 207 9.00 8.70 -12.84
CA ALA A 207 7.99 7.66 -12.74
C ALA A 207 8.25 6.51 -13.71
N VAL A 208 8.65 6.80 -14.95
CA VAL A 208 9.04 5.78 -15.93
C VAL A 208 10.25 4.98 -15.42
N ALA A 209 11.29 5.67 -14.97
CA ALA A 209 12.47 5.02 -14.39
C ALA A 209 12.09 4.18 -13.16
N SER A 210 11.28 4.74 -12.24
CA SER A 210 10.85 4.06 -11.02
C SER A 210 10.07 2.79 -11.33
N LYS A 211 9.11 2.82 -12.26
CA LYS A 211 8.36 1.63 -12.67
C LYS A 211 9.28 0.57 -13.28
N TRP A 212 10.18 0.97 -14.17
CA TRP A 212 11.12 0.03 -14.80
C TRP A 212 12.04 -0.62 -13.76
N VAL A 213 12.62 0.17 -12.87
CA VAL A 213 13.46 -0.31 -11.77
C VAL A 213 12.66 -1.22 -10.84
N HIS A 214 11.45 -0.82 -10.44
CA HIS A 214 10.61 -1.57 -9.52
C HIS A 214 10.26 -2.96 -10.07
N ASN A 215 9.86 -3.03 -11.34
CA ASN A 215 9.47 -4.28 -11.99
C ASN A 215 10.63 -5.26 -12.20
N ASN A 216 11.85 -4.75 -12.39
CA ASN A 216 13.02 -5.61 -12.64
C ASN A 216 13.73 -6.02 -11.34
N ILE A 217 13.85 -5.11 -10.37
CA ILE A 217 14.52 -5.40 -9.09
C ILE A 217 13.66 -6.30 -8.19
N SER A 218 12.35 -6.35 -8.39
CA SER A 218 11.44 -7.25 -7.64
C SER A 218 11.87 -8.73 -7.74
N TRP A 219 12.43 -9.16 -8.87
CA TRP A 219 12.95 -10.52 -9.04
C TRP A 219 14.14 -10.81 -8.12
N ALA A 220 15.05 -9.84 -7.96
CA ALA A 220 16.17 -9.94 -7.03
C ALA A 220 15.69 -10.02 -5.57
N PHE A 221 14.65 -9.23 -5.22
CA PHE A 221 14.03 -9.30 -3.90
C PHE A 221 13.41 -10.68 -3.63
N MET A 222 12.62 -11.20 -4.57
CA MET A 222 11.98 -12.53 -4.46
C MET A 222 13.02 -13.65 -4.32
N LEU A 223 14.10 -13.60 -5.11
CA LEU A 223 15.21 -14.53 -5.00
C LEU A 223 15.88 -14.44 -3.62
N GLY A 224 16.21 -13.24 -3.17
CA GLY A 224 16.81 -13.00 -1.85
C GLY A 224 15.92 -13.51 -0.71
N LEU A 225 14.61 -13.30 -0.81
CA LEU A 225 13.61 -13.78 0.16
C LEU A 225 13.62 -15.31 0.27
N VAL A 226 13.61 -16.00 -0.87
CA VAL A 226 13.67 -17.48 -0.94
C VAL A 226 14.98 -17.99 -0.35
N MET A 227 16.12 -17.39 -0.72
CA MET A 227 17.42 -17.77 -0.18
C MET A 227 17.47 -17.65 1.34
N VAL A 228 17.07 -16.49 1.87
CA VAL A 228 17.09 -16.21 3.31
C VAL A 228 16.14 -17.15 4.07
N PHE A 229 14.96 -17.46 3.51
CA PHE A 229 14.06 -18.44 4.10
C PHE A 229 14.74 -19.78 4.32
N PHE A 230 15.29 -20.39 3.27
CA PHE A 230 15.90 -21.73 3.39
C PHE A 230 17.15 -21.75 4.26
N MET A 231 17.96 -20.68 4.24
CA MET A 231 19.15 -20.60 5.08
C MET A 231 18.81 -20.43 6.57
N TRP A 232 17.75 -19.71 6.92
CA TRP A 232 17.54 -19.26 8.31
C TRP A 232 16.28 -19.81 8.99
N VAL A 233 15.33 -20.43 8.27
CA VAL A 233 14.05 -20.86 8.84
C VAL A 233 14.20 -21.75 10.07
N LEU A 234 15.12 -22.73 10.02
CA LEU A 234 15.35 -23.68 11.12
C LEU A 234 15.81 -22.99 12.40
N HIS A 235 16.59 -21.90 12.29
CA HIS A 235 17.06 -21.13 13.42
C HIS A 235 16.02 -20.12 13.94
N ASN A 236 14.96 -19.86 13.16
CA ASN A 236 13.92 -18.88 13.47
C ASN A 236 12.60 -19.50 13.95
N ILE A 237 12.56 -20.81 14.20
CA ILE A 237 11.42 -21.45 14.85
C ILE A 237 11.30 -20.94 16.30
N PRO A 238 10.13 -20.41 16.71
CA PRO A 238 9.89 -19.99 18.09
C PRO A 238 10.07 -21.15 19.08
N ASN A 239 10.70 -20.88 20.22
CA ASN A 239 10.96 -21.84 21.28
C ASN A 239 10.78 -21.22 22.67
N ARG A 240 10.83 -22.05 23.72
CA ARG A 240 10.57 -21.63 25.10
C ARG A 240 11.53 -20.54 25.61
N THR A 241 12.73 -20.44 25.06
CA THR A 241 13.69 -19.38 25.43
C THR A 241 13.21 -18.01 24.94
N ASP A 242 12.48 -17.96 23.82
CA ASP A 242 11.94 -16.71 23.28
C ASP A 242 10.89 -16.10 24.23
N LEU A 243 10.09 -16.92 24.90
CA LEU A 243 9.12 -16.45 25.91
C LEU A 243 9.83 -15.76 27.09
N LYS A 244 10.97 -16.31 27.54
CA LYS A 244 11.78 -15.69 28.61
C LYS A 244 12.39 -14.37 28.14
N TRP A 245 12.84 -14.30 26.89
CA TRP A 245 13.37 -13.08 26.29
C TRP A 245 12.27 -12.00 26.21
N LEU A 246 11.06 -12.36 25.79
CA LEU A 246 9.91 -11.45 25.71
C LEU A 246 9.46 -10.97 27.09
N ALA A 247 9.47 -11.84 28.10
CA ALA A 247 9.06 -11.49 29.47
C ALA A 247 9.90 -10.37 30.10
N VAL A 248 11.15 -10.19 29.64
CA VAL A 248 12.05 -9.12 30.10
C VAL A 248 12.24 -8.02 29.04
N GLY A 249 11.39 -7.98 28.02
CA GLY A 249 11.44 -6.97 26.96
C GLY A 249 12.76 -6.93 26.20
N GLY A 250 13.44 -8.08 26.10
CA GLY A 250 14.75 -8.19 25.46
C GLY A 250 15.91 -7.50 26.19
N GLY A 251 15.71 -7.06 27.44
CA GLY A 251 16.73 -6.34 28.20
C GLY A 251 16.95 -4.89 27.75
N ILE A 252 16.19 -4.39 26.77
CA ILE A 252 16.40 -3.07 26.15
C ILE A 252 16.22 -1.92 27.17
N PHE A 253 15.32 -2.12 28.13
CA PHE A 253 14.95 -1.13 29.16
C PHE A 253 15.71 -1.27 30.48
N SER A 254 16.52 -2.32 30.66
CA SER A 254 17.20 -2.62 31.92
C SER A 254 18.69 -2.84 31.69
N LYS A 255 19.54 -2.01 32.31
CA LYS A 255 21.01 -2.14 32.18
C LYS A 255 21.50 -3.47 32.78
N GLY A 256 22.43 -4.14 32.10
CA GLY A 256 23.02 -5.41 32.54
C GLY A 256 22.10 -6.64 32.43
N VAL A 257 20.89 -6.49 31.87
CA VAL A 257 19.99 -7.63 31.65
C VAL A 257 20.18 -8.13 30.23
N HIS A 258 20.86 -9.28 30.11
CA HIS A 258 21.16 -9.94 28.84
C HIS A 258 20.43 -11.29 28.78
N PRO A 259 19.21 -11.35 28.22
CA PRO A 259 18.43 -12.57 28.24
C PRO A 259 19.10 -13.60 27.31
N PRO A 260 19.30 -14.85 27.76
CA PRO A 260 20.04 -15.85 26.99
C PRO A 260 19.33 -16.12 25.65
N ALA A 261 20.06 -15.97 24.54
CA ALA A 261 19.54 -16.22 23.20
C ALA A 261 20.43 -17.19 22.42
N LYS A 262 19.80 -17.93 21.49
CA LYS A 262 20.49 -18.78 20.49
C LYS A 262 20.98 -17.92 19.32
N LYS A 263 21.19 -18.51 18.12
CA LYS A 263 21.66 -17.78 16.92
C LYS A 263 20.82 -16.53 16.67
N PHE A 264 19.49 -16.64 16.80
CA PHE A 264 18.58 -15.49 16.78
C PHE A 264 17.82 -15.35 18.10
N ASN A 265 17.60 -14.10 18.53
CA ASN A 265 16.74 -13.77 19.67
C ASN A 265 15.27 -13.62 19.23
N ALA A 266 14.34 -13.51 20.18
CA ALA A 266 12.89 -13.45 19.87
C ALA A 266 12.52 -12.27 18.96
N GLY A 267 13.12 -11.09 19.16
CA GLY A 267 12.93 -9.92 18.30
C GLY A 267 13.35 -10.18 16.85
N GLN A 268 14.53 -10.77 16.64
CA GLN A 268 15.03 -11.13 15.32
C GLN A 268 14.14 -12.17 14.63
N LYS A 269 13.58 -13.13 15.39
CA LYS A 269 12.64 -14.12 14.85
C LYS A 269 11.32 -13.49 14.41
N MET A 270 10.80 -12.52 15.18
CA MET A 270 9.61 -11.78 14.77
C MET A 270 9.86 -11.01 13.48
N ILE A 271 11.02 -10.35 13.35
CA ILE A 271 11.41 -9.66 12.11
C ILE A 271 11.54 -10.66 10.95
N PHE A 272 12.19 -11.82 11.16
CA PHE A 272 12.30 -12.86 10.15
C PHE A 272 10.91 -13.26 9.62
N TRP A 273 9.97 -13.63 10.49
CA TRP A 273 8.63 -14.03 10.07
C TRP A 273 7.84 -12.88 9.44
N ALA A 274 7.98 -11.65 9.93
CA ALA A 274 7.37 -10.49 9.31
C ALA A 274 7.89 -10.31 7.87
N VAL A 275 9.20 -10.36 7.65
CA VAL A 275 9.81 -10.24 6.32
C VAL A 275 9.36 -11.38 5.41
N ILE A 276 9.33 -12.62 5.89
CA ILE A 276 8.87 -13.77 5.10
C ILE A 276 7.40 -13.62 4.71
N VAL A 277 6.51 -13.33 5.66
CA VAL A 277 5.06 -13.27 5.41
C VAL A 277 4.70 -12.04 4.56
N PHE A 278 5.13 -10.84 4.98
CA PHE A 278 4.82 -9.63 4.23
C PHE A 278 5.56 -9.60 2.89
N GLY A 279 6.82 -10.02 2.85
CA GLY A 279 7.60 -10.12 1.61
C GLY A 279 6.97 -11.09 0.60
N ALA A 280 6.50 -12.26 1.04
CA ALA A 280 5.79 -13.20 0.17
C ALA A 280 4.45 -12.62 -0.30
N SER A 281 3.72 -11.93 0.58
CA SER A 281 2.43 -11.31 0.24
C SER A 281 2.56 -10.18 -0.79
N ILE A 282 3.56 -9.31 -0.63
CA ILE A 282 3.92 -8.25 -1.57
C ILE A 282 4.40 -8.87 -2.90
N SER A 283 5.19 -9.95 -2.84
CA SER A 283 5.66 -10.64 -4.05
C SER A 283 4.51 -11.27 -4.84
N ALA A 284 3.58 -11.95 -4.15
CA ALA A 284 2.41 -12.55 -4.79
C ALA A 284 1.49 -11.50 -5.44
N THR A 285 1.21 -10.40 -4.72
CA THR A 285 0.43 -9.30 -5.31
C THR A 285 1.20 -8.55 -6.40
N GLY A 286 2.53 -8.42 -6.30
CA GLY A 286 3.36 -7.82 -7.33
C GLY A 286 3.37 -8.64 -8.63
N LEU A 287 3.45 -9.97 -8.53
CA LEU A 287 3.30 -10.88 -9.67
C LEU A 287 1.90 -10.78 -10.29
N SER A 288 0.85 -10.72 -9.47
CA SER A 288 -0.52 -10.49 -9.93
C SER A 288 -0.65 -9.16 -10.70
N LEU A 289 0.03 -8.09 -10.24
CA LEU A 289 0.04 -6.81 -10.94
C LEU A 289 0.87 -6.81 -12.24
N LEU A 290 1.89 -7.65 -12.35
CA LEU A 290 2.67 -7.84 -13.58
C LEU A 290 1.91 -8.69 -14.61
N PHE A 291 1.12 -9.66 -14.15
CA PHE A 291 0.40 -10.63 -14.98
C PHE A 291 -1.10 -10.67 -14.60
N PRO A 292 -1.83 -9.56 -14.81
CA PRO A 292 -3.19 -9.40 -14.28
C PRO A 292 -4.24 -10.31 -14.92
N PHE A 293 -3.93 -10.91 -16.07
CA PHE A 293 -4.86 -11.82 -16.76
C PHE A 293 -4.54 -13.29 -16.46
N GLU A 294 -3.33 -13.58 -15.99
CA GLU A 294 -2.83 -14.93 -15.72
C GLU A 294 -2.82 -15.27 -14.23
N MET A 295 -2.70 -14.26 -13.36
CA MET A 295 -2.58 -14.42 -11.91
C MET A 295 -3.63 -13.62 -11.11
N PRO A 296 -4.94 -13.87 -11.31
CA PRO A 296 -5.97 -13.33 -10.42
C PRO A 296 -5.86 -13.93 -9.01
N MET A 297 -6.09 -13.14 -7.98
CA MET A 297 -5.83 -13.51 -6.58
C MET A 297 -7.11 -13.53 -5.74
N PHE A 298 -7.96 -12.53 -5.88
CA PHE A 298 -8.99 -12.22 -4.90
C PHE A 298 -10.27 -13.03 -5.11
N ALA A 299 -10.74 -13.21 -6.34
CA ALA A 299 -12.01 -13.91 -6.62
C ALA A 299 -12.00 -15.32 -6.01
N LYS A 300 -10.93 -16.08 -6.22
CA LYS A 300 -10.77 -17.43 -5.65
C LYS A 300 -10.65 -17.40 -4.13
N THR A 301 -9.92 -16.44 -3.56
CA THR A 301 -9.80 -16.28 -2.11
C THR A 301 -11.14 -15.89 -1.48
N PHE A 302 -11.94 -15.07 -2.14
CA PHE A 302 -13.28 -14.67 -1.69
C PHE A 302 -14.27 -15.83 -1.71
N VAL A 303 -14.20 -16.71 -2.71
CA VAL A 303 -14.97 -17.98 -2.68
C VAL A 303 -14.63 -18.78 -1.42
N MET A 304 -13.35 -18.98 -1.14
CA MET A 304 -12.90 -19.73 0.05
C MET A 304 -13.32 -19.04 1.35
N LEU A 305 -13.21 -17.72 1.44
CA LEU A 305 -13.61 -16.95 2.62
C LEU A 305 -15.12 -16.99 2.84
N ASN A 306 -15.93 -16.81 1.80
CA ASN A 306 -17.39 -16.89 1.89
C ASN A 306 -17.85 -18.27 2.41
N GLN A 307 -17.16 -19.35 2.04
CA GLN A 307 -17.43 -20.70 2.56
C GLN A 307 -17.21 -20.85 4.07
N THR A 308 -16.33 -20.03 4.67
CA THR A 308 -16.10 -20.06 6.12
C THR A 308 -17.20 -19.37 6.93
N GLY A 309 -18.02 -18.52 6.29
CA GLY A 309 -18.98 -17.66 6.98
C GLY A 309 -18.35 -16.50 7.76
N LEU A 310 -17.01 -16.38 7.79
CA LEU A 310 -16.31 -15.34 8.55
C LEU A 310 -16.63 -13.92 8.04
N PRO A 311 -16.61 -13.63 6.73
CA PRO A 311 -16.94 -12.29 6.23
C PRO A 311 -18.31 -11.80 6.71
N GLN A 312 -19.32 -12.68 6.69
CA GLN A 312 -20.67 -12.39 7.15
C GLN A 312 -20.71 -12.18 8.66
N ALA A 313 -19.99 -13.01 9.42
CA ALA A 313 -19.94 -12.92 10.88
C ALA A 313 -19.33 -11.61 11.39
N VAL A 314 -18.37 -11.03 10.66
CA VAL A 314 -17.73 -9.75 11.01
C VAL A 314 -18.36 -8.54 10.32
N GLY A 315 -19.48 -8.72 9.61
CA GLY A 315 -20.25 -7.63 9.00
C GLY A 315 -19.80 -7.18 7.61
N PHE A 316 -18.90 -7.91 6.94
CA PHE A 316 -18.51 -7.64 5.55
C PHE A 316 -19.50 -8.20 4.52
N GLY A 317 -20.45 -9.05 4.93
CA GLY A 317 -21.38 -9.71 4.01
C GLY A 317 -20.69 -10.70 3.09
N GLU A 318 -21.32 -11.05 1.97
CA GLU A 318 -20.70 -11.90 0.95
C GLU A 318 -19.71 -11.10 0.11
N LEU A 319 -18.47 -11.59 0.01
CA LEU A 319 -17.44 -10.98 -0.81
C LEU A 319 -17.69 -11.25 -2.30
N PRO A 320 -17.36 -10.32 -3.21
CA PRO A 320 -17.64 -10.45 -4.64
C PRO A 320 -16.79 -11.53 -5.30
N VAL A 321 -17.40 -12.63 -5.77
CA VAL A 321 -16.65 -13.78 -6.35
C VAL A 321 -16.47 -13.70 -7.87
N MET A 322 -17.14 -12.77 -8.53
CA MET A 322 -16.97 -12.49 -9.96
C MET A 322 -16.32 -11.11 -10.09
N LEU A 323 -15.00 -11.10 -10.26
CA LEU A 323 -14.22 -9.87 -10.41
C LEU A 323 -13.71 -9.75 -11.84
N ALA A 324 -13.84 -8.56 -12.41
CA ALA A 324 -13.16 -8.24 -13.65
C ALA A 324 -11.64 -8.09 -13.41
N PRO A 325 -10.78 -8.28 -14.44
CA PRO A 325 -9.32 -8.20 -14.26
C PRO A 325 -8.84 -6.87 -13.65
N HIS A 326 -9.51 -5.76 -13.97
CA HIS A 326 -9.16 -4.46 -13.41
C HIS A 326 -9.56 -4.31 -11.94
N GLU A 327 -10.63 -4.97 -11.48
CA GLU A 327 -11.04 -5.00 -10.06
C GLU A 327 -10.06 -5.83 -9.24
N GLU A 328 -9.60 -6.96 -9.78
CA GLU A 328 -8.48 -7.75 -9.23
C GLU A 328 -7.22 -6.89 -9.06
N MET A 329 -6.84 -6.12 -10.11
CA MET A 329 -5.70 -5.20 -10.04
C MET A 329 -5.90 -4.10 -8.99
N GLN A 330 -7.11 -3.57 -8.85
CA GLN A 330 -7.44 -2.56 -7.84
C GLN A 330 -7.25 -3.13 -6.42
N LEU A 331 -7.77 -4.32 -6.14
CA LEU A 331 -7.57 -4.99 -4.86
C LEU A 331 -6.10 -5.34 -4.62
N ALA A 332 -5.41 -5.86 -5.64
CA ALA A 332 -3.99 -6.19 -5.57
C ALA A 332 -3.13 -4.96 -5.28
N THR A 333 -3.38 -3.83 -5.94
CA THR A 333 -2.64 -2.58 -5.67
C THR A 333 -2.86 -2.07 -4.26
N LEU A 334 -4.08 -2.13 -3.73
CA LEU A 334 -4.36 -1.72 -2.35
C LEU A 334 -3.64 -2.63 -1.35
N TRP A 335 -3.82 -3.95 -1.49
CA TRP A 335 -3.19 -4.91 -0.59
C TRP A 335 -1.66 -4.83 -0.63
N HIS A 336 -1.09 -4.76 -1.83
CA HIS A 336 0.35 -4.60 -2.04
C HIS A 336 0.87 -3.35 -1.32
N SER A 337 0.17 -2.22 -1.47
CA SER A 337 0.57 -0.95 -0.84
C SER A 337 0.47 -0.99 0.68
N ILE A 338 -0.59 -1.59 1.24
CA ILE A 338 -0.76 -1.72 2.70
C ILE A 338 0.34 -2.58 3.28
N MET A 339 0.58 -3.76 2.70
CA MET A 339 1.64 -4.66 3.15
C MET A 339 3.03 -4.01 3.01
N ALA A 340 3.26 -3.28 1.91
CA ALA A 340 4.51 -2.56 1.70
C ALA A 340 4.75 -1.50 2.78
N PHE A 341 3.75 -0.67 3.13
CA PHE A 341 3.88 0.30 4.20
C PHE A 341 4.23 -0.33 5.56
N VAL A 342 3.53 -1.40 5.92
CA VAL A 342 3.79 -2.14 7.16
C VAL A 342 5.21 -2.71 7.16
N LEU A 343 5.61 -3.38 6.09
CA LEU A 343 6.94 -3.95 5.98
C LEU A 343 8.03 -2.87 6.00
N THR A 344 7.84 -1.75 5.29
CA THR A 344 8.79 -0.63 5.32
C THR A 344 8.96 -0.08 6.73
N ALA A 345 7.89 0.09 7.51
CA ALA A 345 7.98 0.52 8.90
C ALA A 345 8.81 -0.46 9.76
N ILE A 346 8.56 -1.77 9.61
CA ILE A 346 9.33 -2.82 10.30
C ILE A 346 10.80 -2.79 9.89
N ILE A 347 11.09 -2.62 8.60
CA ILE A 347 12.45 -2.57 8.07
C ILE A 347 13.20 -1.32 8.55
N LEU A 348 12.53 -0.17 8.71
CA LEU A 348 13.14 1.01 9.32
C LEU A 348 13.62 0.72 10.75
N ALA A 349 12.78 0.06 11.56
CA ALA A 349 13.16 -0.37 12.91
C ALA A 349 14.30 -1.41 12.89
N HIS A 350 14.27 -2.35 11.94
CA HIS A 350 15.33 -3.34 11.76
C HIS A 350 16.69 -2.69 11.39
N ILE A 351 16.69 -1.77 10.43
CA ILE A 351 17.87 -1.00 10.03
C ILE A 351 18.40 -0.21 11.22
N TYR A 352 17.52 0.44 11.99
CA TYR A 352 17.92 1.18 13.19
C TYR A 352 18.70 0.28 14.18
N ILE A 353 18.13 -0.86 14.59
CA ILE A 353 18.78 -1.76 15.55
C ILE A 353 20.06 -2.37 14.96
N GLY A 354 20.05 -2.72 13.67
CA GLY A 354 21.18 -3.34 12.98
C GLY A 354 22.34 -2.40 12.64
N SER A 355 22.19 -1.08 12.81
CA SER A 355 23.23 -0.10 12.44
C SER A 355 23.55 0.88 13.58
N VAL A 356 22.65 1.81 13.87
CA VAL A 356 22.89 2.94 14.78
C VAL A 356 22.54 2.60 16.22
N GLY A 357 21.50 1.78 16.42
CA GLY A 357 20.91 1.50 17.73
C GLY A 357 21.73 0.57 18.62
N MET A 358 22.56 -0.30 18.04
CA MET A 358 23.33 -1.30 18.79
C MET A 358 24.78 -1.39 18.30
N GLU A 359 25.72 -1.34 19.22
CA GLU A 359 27.15 -1.45 18.92
C GLU A 359 27.51 -2.85 18.40
N GLY A 360 28.39 -2.92 17.39
CA GLY A 360 28.85 -4.18 16.78
C GLY A 360 27.81 -4.93 15.95
N ALA A 361 26.55 -4.47 15.94
CA ALA A 361 25.46 -5.15 15.23
C ALA A 361 25.67 -5.19 13.70
N PHE A 362 26.18 -4.09 13.13
CA PHE A 362 26.44 -3.99 11.70
C PHE A 362 27.51 -4.97 11.23
N ASP A 363 28.54 -5.21 12.05
CA ASP A 363 29.68 -6.08 11.70
C ASP A 363 29.23 -7.50 11.36
N ALA A 364 28.17 -7.98 12.04
CA ALA A 364 27.53 -9.26 11.75
C ALA A 364 27.15 -9.41 10.26
N MET A 365 26.64 -8.35 9.62
CA MET A 365 26.25 -8.39 8.20
C MET A 365 27.29 -7.76 7.27
N GLY A 366 28.12 -6.85 7.78
CA GLY A 366 29.22 -6.23 7.02
C GLY A 366 30.34 -7.23 6.77
N SER A 367 31.02 -7.69 7.82
CA SER A 367 32.16 -8.60 7.74
C SER A 367 31.77 -10.08 7.93
N GLY A 368 30.61 -10.36 8.52
CA GLY A 368 30.21 -11.71 8.92
C GLY A 368 30.70 -12.10 10.30
N GLU A 369 31.54 -11.27 10.90
CA GLU A 369 32.23 -11.50 12.17
C GLU A 369 31.62 -10.62 13.26
N VAL A 370 31.51 -11.16 14.48
CA VAL A 370 31.09 -10.39 15.67
C VAL A 370 32.11 -10.53 16.78
N GLU A 371 32.26 -9.49 17.58
CA GLU A 371 33.13 -9.50 18.75
C GLU A 371 32.63 -10.53 19.79
N GLU A 372 33.55 -11.24 20.46
CA GLU A 372 33.21 -12.36 21.34
C GLU A 372 32.38 -11.93 22.56
N GLN A 373 32.68 -10.79 23.17
CA GLN A 373 31.89 -10.22 24.28
C GLN A 373 30.48 -9.84 23.82
N TRP A 374 30.31 -9.27 22.63
CA TRP A 374 29.00 -9.03 22.02
C TRP A 374 28.22 -10.34 21.86
N ALA A 375 28.87 -11.40 21.36
CA ALA A 375 28.24 -12.71 21.21
C ALA A 375 27.83 -13.29 22.58
N ARG A 376 28.65 -13.08 23.61
CA ARG A 376 28.37 -13.52 24.98
C ARG A 376 27.17 -12.82 25.59
N GLU A 377 27.08 -11.50 25.40
CA GLU A 377 25.97 -10.68 25.92
C GLU A 377 24.67 -10.94 25.16
N HIS A 378 24.69 -10.91 23.83
CA HIS A 378 23.44 -10.91 23.07
C HIS A 378 23.01 -12.30 22.59
N HIS A 379 23.94 -13.26 22.55
CA HIS A 379 23.74 -14.60 21.97
C HIS A 379 24.48 -15.70 22.75
N GLY A 380 24.52 -15.60 24.09
CA GLY A 380 25.35 -16.47 24.94
C GLY A 380 25.11 -17.98 24.78
N LEU A 381 23.88 -18.43 24.48
CA LEU A 381 23.63 -19.86 24.24
C LEU A 381 24.23 -20.33 22.92
N TRP A 382 24.25 -19.47 21.91
CA TRP A 382 24.88 -19.76 20.63
C TRP A 382 26.40 -19.78 20.72
N LEU A 383 27.00 -18.84 21.45
CA LEU A 383 28.44 -18.85 21.68
C LEU A 383 28.89 -20.13 22.40
N LYS A 384 28.13 -20.56 23.42
CA LYS A 384 28.39 -21.82 24.13
C LYS A 384 28.31 -23.04 23.20
N GLU A 385 27.30 -23.09 22.33
CA GLU A 385 27.16 -24.16 21.34
C GLU A 385 28.33 -24.19 20.34
N LEU A 386 28.86 -23.04 19.93
CA LEU A 386 30.05 -22.97 19.08
C LEU A 386 31.31 -23.45 19.79
N GLN A 387 31.47 -23.10 21.08
CA GLN A 387 32.57 -23.57 21.92
C GLN A 387 32.54 -25.10 22.08
N GLU A 388 31.36 -25.67 22.35
CA GLU A 388 31.16 -27.12 22.44
C GLU A 388 31.46 -27.84 21.13
N LYS A 389 31.23 -27.18 19.98
CA LYS A 389 31.55 -27.70 18.65
C LYS A 389 33.00 -27.45 18.21
N GLY A 390 33.83 -26.78 19.02
CA GLY A 390 35.21 -26.43 18.65
C GLY A 390 35.34 -25.37 17.55
N HIS A 391 34.28 -24.59 17.31
CA HIS A 391 34.23 -23.52 16.29
C HIS A 391 34.39 -22.11 16.89
N ALA A 392 34.62 -22.00 18.20
CA ALA A 392 34.87 -20.73 18.87
C ALA A 392 36.38 -20.45 18.99
N PRO A 393 36.80 -19.17 19.09
CA PRO A 393 38.19 -18.80 19.33
C PRO A 393 38.76 -19.49 20.57
N ASP A 394 39.91 -20.14 20.43
CA ASP A 394 40.61 -20.81 21.52
C ASP A 394 41.05 -19.79 22.59
N PRO A 395 40.65 -19.96 23.87
CA PRO A 395 41.13 -19.15 24.98
C PRO A 395 42.65 -19.00 25.03
N GLY A 396 43.41 -20.01 24.58
CA GLY A 396 44.86 -20.10 24.65
C GLY A 396 45.66 -19.41 23.53
N LYS A 397 45.03 -18.92 22.45
CA LYS A 397 45.73 -18.15 21.41
C LYS A 397 45.56 -16.65 21.64
N ALA A 398 46.64 -15.98 22.02
CA ALA A 398 46.68 -14.52 22.07
C ALA A 398 46.37 -13.92 20.68
N ALA A 399 45.61 -12.82 20.67
CA ALA A 399 45.23 -12.13 19.44
C ALA A 399 46.48 -11.54 18.75
N HIS A 400 46.61 -11.75 17.44
CA HIS A 400 47.54 -10.94 16.64
C HIS A 400 46.92 -9.55 16.46
N PRO A 401 47.66 -8.46 16.78
CA PRO A 401 47.20 -7.13 16.46
C PRO A 401 47.09 -6.98 14.94
N ALA A 402 45.94 -6.51 14.45
CA ALA A 402 45.78 -6.12 13.06
C ALA A 402 46.59 -4.83 12.82
N GLU A 403 47.47 -4.85 11.81
CA GLU A 403 48.14 -3.67 11.25
C GLU A 403 47.18 -2.81 10.42
#